data_AF-A0AA39WLA1-F1
#
_entry.id   AF-A0AA39WLA1-F1
#
_cell.length_a   1.000
_cell.length_b   1.000
_cell.length_c   1.000
_cell.angle_alpha   90.00
_cell.angle_beta   90.00
_cell.angle_gamma   90.00
#
_symmetry.space_group_name_H-M   'P 1'
#
loop_
_entity.id
_entity.type
_entity.pdbx_description
1 polymer ?
#
loop_
_entity_poly.entity_id
_entity_poly.type
_entity_poly.pdbx_seq_one_letter_code
_entity_poly.pdbx_strand_id
1 'polypeptide(L)'
;MKYRHGASSQLEIALSLSFSLIYASLPSFFGSSLATVLCPIVQSAATMRVEAWVSAACLASTVSAVGPAMPGQAARPKGKPEKMRDFQWADPFEHKDINHFRPLCGAERTFHVKEYLLDDVSEEAPRGLAAYQTALKAVFNSRQYPGSWDGIDPHGYDRNLLQMEYADVPVKVREWIEEQERSNGEGKGLFAVFKKPPAGAHAVTTVKVPEVATPPELRADDKEKTVLFAPGAIYSTVPLWVADDSECQDLLSDIAKYSPNLTDGGVVGYPTRKTRAKRWVNKRDAEFTIKAEVLKAKPVKAKSIEEPVKPSKAAKKSTTSKTTEEPAKSEAAEDKKDEL
;
A
#
# COMPACT_ATOMS: atom_id res chain seq x y z
N MET A 1 2.08 -56.92 20.42
CA MET A 1 2.53 -57.68 19.23
C MET A 1 2.77 -56.71 18.08
N LYS A 2 3.97 -56.80 17.47
CA LYS A 2 4.38 -56.32 16.14
C LYS A 2 4.52 -54.81 15.89
N TYR A 3 5.73 -54.35 16.22
CA TYR A 3 6.55 -53.39 15.46
C TYR A 3 6.48 -53.60 13.94
N ARG A 4 6.53 -52.51 13.16
CA ARG A 4 7.13 -52.51 11.82
C ARG A 4 7.83 -51.18 11.53
N HIS A 5 9.14 -51.27 11.43
CA HIS A 5 10.05 -50.33 10.78
C HIS A 5 9.93 -50.40 9.25
N GLY A 6 10.33 -49.33 8.58
CA GLY A 6 10.70 -49.30 7.16
C GLY A 6 11.23 -47.91 6.80
N ALA A 7 12.55 -47.71 6.85
CA ALA A 7 13.45 -47.56 5.70
C ALA A 7 13.36 -46.16 5.07
N SER A 8 14.24 -45.20 5.41
CA SER A 8 15.68 -45.11 5.08
C SER A 8 15.95 -45.29 3.59
N SER A 9 16.17 -44.17 2.90
CA SER A 9 16.82 -44.10 1.59
C SER A 9 17.61 -42.79 1.53
N GLN A 10 18.86 -42.91 1.96
CA GLN A 10 19.95 -42.00 1.63
C GLN A 10 20.20 -42.11 0.12
N LEU A 11 20.19 -40.99 -0.60
CA LEU A 11 20.73 -40.93 -1.95
C LEU A 11 21.88 -39.90 -1.92
N GLU A 12 23.09 -40.43 -1.81
CA GLU A 12 24.32 -39.72 -2.13
C GLU A 12 24.41 -39.56 -3.64
N ILE A 13 24.64 -38.33 -4.11
CA ILE A 13 25.25 -38.08 -5.42
C ILE A 13 26.45 -37.16 -5.18
N ALA A 14 27.63 -37.77 -5.28
CA ALA A 14 28.91 -37.12 -5.40
C ALA A 14 29.33 -37.02 -6.88
N LEU A 15 30.40 -36.25 -7.13
CA LEU A 15 31.12 -35.98 -8.40
C LEU A 15 30.57 -34.76 -9.19
N SER A 16 31.39 -33.85 -9.74
CA SER A 16 32.85 -33.72 -9.79
C SER A 16 33.18 -32.32 -10.31
N LEU A 17 34.31 -31.80 -9.82
CA LEU A 17 35.11 -30.65 -10.25
C LEU A 17 35.09 -30.32 -11.75
N SER A 18 35.17 -29.03 -12.09
CA SER A 18 36.21 -28.49 -12.99
C SER A 18 36.29 -26.95 -12.99
N PHE A 19 37.53 -26.50 -12.99
CA PHE A 19 38.08 -25.15 -13.04
C PHE A 19 37.51 -24.23 -14.14
N SER A 20 37.45 -22.92 -13.85
CA SER A 20 38.12 -21.89 -14.68
C SER A 20 38.22 -20.57 -13.92
N LEU A 21 39.40 -20.32 -13.35
CA LEU A 21 39.89 -18.97 -13.03
C LEU A 21 40.19 -18.27 -14.36
N ILE A 22 39.45 -17.20 -14.67
CA ILE A 22 39.87 -16.23 -15.68
C ILE A 22 40.43 -15.02 -14.93
N TYR A 23 41.76 -15.01 -14.84
CA TYR A 23 42.56 -13.82 -14.61
C TYR A 23 42.44 -12.93 -15.84
N ALA A 24 41.83 -11.75 -15.71
CA ALA A 24 41.94 -10.68 -16.69
C ALA A 24 42.75 -9.53 -16.08
N SER A 25 43.97 -9.41 -16.58
CA SER A 25 44.92 -8.33 -16.39
C SER A 25 44.42 -6.99 -16.96
N LEU A 26 44.56 -5.94 -16.13
CA LEU A 26 44.91 -4.52 -16.37
C LEU A 26 44.75 -3.92 -17.80
N PRO A 27 44.37 -2.63 -17.89
CA PRO A 27 45.44 -1.64 -17.95
C PRO A 27 45.24 -0.43 -17.02
N SER A 28 46.35 -0.09 -16.38
CA SER A 28 46.66 1.19 -15.78
C SER A 28 46.56 2.31 -16.82
N PHE A 29 45.68 3.28 -16.62
CA PHE A 29 45.76 4.58 -17.30
C PHE A 29 46.09 5.67 -16.30
N PHE A 30 47.34 6.13 -16.40
CA PHE A 30 47.79 7.44 -15.96
C PHE A 30 46.93 8.53 -16.62
N GLY A 31 46.52 9.52 -15.84
CA GLY A 31 45.76 10.66 -16.33
C GLY A 31 45.66 11.76 -15.29
N SER A 32 46.80 12.38 -14.99
CA SER A 32 46.88 13.66 -14.29
C SER A 32 45.99 14.71 -14.94
N SER A 33 45.13 15.37 -14.17
CA SER A 33 44.82 16.79 -14.42
C SER A 33 44.31 17.45 -13.14
N LEU A 34 45.26 18.08 -12.44
CA LEU A 34 45.01 19.13 -11.47
C LEU A 34 44.52 20.37 -12.22
N ALA A 35 43.23 20.68 -12.12
CA ALA A 35 42.70 21.99 -12.47
C ALA A 35 42.13 22.64 -11.20
N THR A 36 43.04 23.28 -10.46
CA THR A 36 42.75 24.24 -9.40
C THR A 36 42.06 25.46 -10.03
N VAL A 37 40.74 25.55 -9.92
CA VAL A 37 40.01 26.80 -10.20
C VAL A 37 39.84 27.54 -8.88
N LEU A 38 40.76 28.49 -8.65
CA LEU A 38 40.62 29.56 -7.69
C LEU A 38 39.43 30.43 -8.10
N CYS A 39 38.33 30.36 -7.36
CA CYS A 39 37.27 31.36 -7.46
C CYS A 39 37.52 32.44 -6.39
N PRO A 40 37.65 33.73 -6.78
CA PRO A 40 37.94 34.80 -5.85
C PRO A 40 36.76 35.06 -4.92
N ILE A 41 37.11 35.11 -3.64
CA ILE A 41 36.33 35.65 -2.53
C ILE A 41 36.06 37.13 -2.81
N VAL A 42 34.80 37.49 -3.02
CA VAL A 42 34.35 38.88 -2.89
C VAL A 42 33.68 38.99 -1.51
N GLN A 43 34.45 39.48 -0.55
CA GLN A 43 33.96 39.99 0.72
C GLN A 43 33.18 41.27 0.46
N SER A 44 31.87 41.24 0.69
CA SER A 44 31.08 42.44 0.96
C SER A 44 30.81 42.50 2.46
N ALA A 45 31.54 43.38 3.12
CA ALA A 45 31.34 43.75 4.51
C ALA A 45 30.14 44.69 4.60
N ALA A 46 29.06 44.23 5.24
CA ALA A 46 28.02 45.09 5.76
C ALA A 46 27.85 44.77 7.25
N THR A 47 28.57 45.53 8.08
CA THR A 47 28.38 45.58 9.53
C THR A 47 27.06 46.28 9.84
N MET A 48 26.00 45.52 10.09
CA MET A 48 24.83 46.01 10.84
C MET A 48 24.99 45.63 12.31
N ARG A 49 25.27 46.63 13.14
CA ARG A 49 25.06 46.57 14.59
C ARG A 49 23.57 46.43 14.85
N VAL A 50 23.13 45.26 15.25
CA VAL A 50 21.80 45.04 15.84
C VAL A 50 22.02 44.87 17.34
N GLU A 51 21.51 45.83 18.11
CA GLU A 51 21.49 45.78 19.57
C GLU A 51 20.62 44.60 20.02
N ALA A 52 21.29 43.58 20.55
CA ALA A 52 20.65 42.38 21.08
C ALA A 52 20.06 42.69 22.47
N TRP A 53 18.77 42.99 22.51
CA TRP A 53 17.97 42.83 23.72
C TRP A 53 17.82 41.33 23.99
N VAL A 54 18.58 40.84 24.97
CA VAL A 54 18.48 39.48 25.51
C VAL A 54 17.20 39.37 26.34
N SER A 55 16.08 39.12 25.68
CA SER A 55 14.88 38.62 26.35
C SER A 55 14.98 37.09 26.44
N ALA A 56 15.49 36.61 27.57
CA ALA A 56 15.48 35.22 27.95
C ALA A 56 14.03 34.77 28.28
N ALA A 57 13.26 34.48 27.24
CA ALA A 57 12.01 33.73 27.39
C ALA A 57 12.36 32.24 27.37
N CYS A 58 12.48 31.64 28.55
CA CYS A 58 12.46 30.18 28.72
C CYS A 58 11.10 29.65 28.29
N LEU A 59 10.90 29.48 26.99
CA LEU A 59 9.82 28.68 26.44
C LEU A 59 10.10 27.24 26.86
N ALA A 60 9.48 26.85 27.97
CA ALA A 60 9.25 25.46 28.36
C ALA A 60 8.44 24.80 27.24
N SER A 61 9.13 24.48 26.16
CA SER A 61 8.63 23.69 25.05
C SER A 61 8.47 22.30 25.65
N THR A 62 7.25 21.95 26.03
CA THR A 62 6.89 20.58 26.39
C THR A 62 7.07 19.74 25.14
N VAL A 63 8.29 19.29 24.90
CA VAL A 63 8.62 18.28 23.92
C VAL A 63 7.83 17.06 24.36
N SER A 64 6.67 16.85 23.72
CA SER A 64 5.94 15.60 23.83
C SER A 64 6.86 14.54 23.25
N ALA A 65 7.63 13.89 24.12
CA ALA A 65 8.62 12.91 23.73
C ALA A 65 7.90 11.77 23.01
N VAL A 66 8.10 11.71 21.69
CA VAL A 66 7.67 10.61 20.82
C VAL A 66 8.59 9.43 21.12
N GLY A 67 8.32 8.74 22.23
CA GLY A 67 9.10 7.61 22.70
C GLY A 67 8.21 6.44 23.14
N PRO A 68 8.78 5.23 23.22
CA PRO A 68 8.06 4.05 23.71
C PRO A 68 7.55 4.25 25.13
N ALA A 69 6.45 3.59 25.47
CA ALA A 69 5.81 3.73 26.78
C ALA A 69 6.76 3.21 27.86
N MET A 70 7.30 4.12 28.68
CA MET A 70 8.13 3.74 29.82
C MET A 70 7.26 3.43 31.06
N PRO A 71 7.70 2.52 31.95
CA PRO A 71 7.06 2.34 33.25
C PRO A 71 6.96 3.68 33.99
N GLY A 72 5.75 4.07 34.41
CA GLY A 72 5.47 5.35 35.08
C GLY A 72 5.12 6.51 34.15
N GLN A 73 5.15 6.32 32.82
CA GLN A 73 4.67 7.30 31.87
C GLN A 73 3.14 7.23 31.78
N ALA A 74 2.49 8.39 31.65
CA ALA A 74 1.04 8.45 31.49
C ALA A 74 0.60 7.58 30.30
N ALA A 75 -0.48 6.82 30.49
CA ALA A 75 -1.04 6.00 29.42
C ALA A 75 -1.28 6.87 28.18
N ARG A 76 -0.76 6.43 27.04
CA ARG A 76 -0.89 7.22 25.82
C ARG A 76 -2.36 7.40 25.46
N PRO A 77 -2.77 8.58 24.98
CA PRO A 77 -4.12 8.78 24.48
C PRO A 77 -4.38 7.76 23.37
N LYS A 78 -5.42 6.94 23.55
CA LYS A 78 -5.89 6.06 22.49
C LYS A 78 -6.53 6.93 21.41
N GLY A 79 -6.19 6.68 20.16
CA GLY A 79 -6.94 7.25 19.06
C GLY A 79 -8.40 6.79 19.12
N LYS A 80 -9.33 7.60 18.60
CA LYS A 80 -10.73 7.21 18.45
C LYS A 80 -10.88 6.54 17.10
N PRO A 81 -11.08 5.21 17.00
CA PRO A 81 -11.16 4.56 15.71
C PRO A 81 -12.31 5.09 14.87
N GLU A 82 -12.02 5.46 13.62
CA GLU A 82 -12.99 5.99 12.67
C GLU A 82 -12.98 5.15 11.38
N LYS A 83 -14.16 4.91 10.79
CA LYS A 83 -14.23 4.27 9.48
C LYS A 83 -13.84 5.28 8.41
N MET A 84 -12.93 4.90 7.53
CA MET A 84 -12.51 5.71 6.39
C MET A 84 -13.73 6.02 5.50
N ARG A 85 -13.94 7.30 5.22
CA ARG A 85 -15.12 7.80 4.50
C ARG A 85 -15.30 7.15 3.12
N ASP A 86 -14.20 6.91 2.42
CA ASP A 86 -14.19 6.39 1.05
C ASP A 86 -13.92 4.86 1.00
N PHE A 87 -13.99 4.18 2.14
CA PHE A 87 -13.75 2.73 2.19
C PHE A 87 -15.01 1.94 1.80
N GLN A 88 -15.04 1.54 0.53
CA GLN A 88 -16.14 0.80 -0.10
C GLN A 88 -15.98 -0.73 -0.09
N TRP A 89 -14.85 -1.24 0.38
CA TRP A 89 -14.53 -2.66 0.29
C TRP A 89 -15.20 -3.46 1.41
N ALA A 90 -15.75 -4.61 1.05
CA ALA A 90 -16.29 -5.62 1.96
C ALA A 90 -15.93 -7.00 1.40
N ASP A 91 -15.98 -8.04 2.23
CA ASP A 91 -15.69 -9.40 1.77
C ASP A 91 -16.76 -9.85 0.76
N PRO A 92 -16.43 -9.96 -0.54
CA PRO A 92 -17.39 -10.36 -1.57
C PRO A 92 -17.78 -11.84 -1.43
N PHE A 93 -16.96 -12.66 -0.76
CA PHE A 93 -17.17 -14.10 -0.60
C PHE A 93 -18.12 -14.43 0.55
N GLU A 94 -18.32 -13.49 1.49
CA GLU A 94 -19.34 -13.59 2.54
C GLU A 94 -20.69 -12.98 2.11
N HIS A 95 -20.72 -12.26 0.98
CA HIS A 95 -21.92 -11.60 0.49
C HIS A 95 -22.94 -12.62 -0.06
N LYS A 96 -24.19 -12.59 0.41
CA LYS A 96 -25.24 -13.55 0.01
C LYS A 96 -25.44 -13.68 -1.50
N ASP A 97 -25.26 -12.58 -2.25
CA ASP A 97 -25.49 -12.55 -3.70
C ASP A 97 -24.37 -13.25 -4.49
N ILE A 98 -23.24 -13.60 -3.85
CA ILE A 98 -22.18 -14.41 -4.47
C ILE A 98 -22.73 -15.76 -4.96
N ASN A 99 -23.80 -16.25 -4.32
CA ASN A 99 -24.48 -17.48 -4.72
C ASN A 99 -25.10 -17.42 -6.13
N HIS A 100 -25.34 -16.23 -6.67
CA HIS A 100 -25.80 -16.02 -8.05
C HIS A 100 -24.68 -16.14 -9.08
N PHE A 101 -23.43 -16.22 -8.63
CA PHE A 101 -22.25 -16.34 -9.47
C PHE A 101 -21.58 -17.69 -9.24
N ARG A 102 -20.77 -18.10 -10.22
CA ARG A 102 -19.76 -19.15 -10.09
C ARG A 102 -18.41 -18.55 -10.45
N PRO A 103 -17.31 -19.00 -9.84
CA PRO A 103 -15.98 -18.61 -10.29
C PRO A 103 -15.77 -19.16 -11.70
N LEU A 104 -15.41 -18.28 -12.63
CA LEU A 104 -14.92 -18.64 -13.96
C LEU A 104 -13.46 -19.07 -13.87
N CYS A 105 -12.68 -18.33 -13.09
CA CYS A 105 -11.27 -18.54 -12.82
C CYS A 105 -10.96 -17.90 -11.46
N GLY A 106 -9.97 -18.40 -10.72
CA GLY A 106 -9.54 -17.77 -9.48
C GLY A 106 -8.14 -18.20 -9.05
N ALA A 107 -7.56 -17.41 -8.15
CA ALA A 107 -6.26 -17.66 -7.57
C ALA A 107 -6.26 -17.27 -6.09
N GLU A 108 -5.46 -17.98 -5.29
CA GLU A 108 -5.27 -17.72 -3.87
C GLU A 108 -3.80 -17.87 -3.51
N ARG A 109 -3.25 -16.92 -2.76
CA ARG A 109 -1.83 -16.94 -2.34
C ARG A 109 -1.66 -16.29 -0.97
N THR A 110 -0.74 -16.84 -0.19
CA THR A 110 -0.34 -16.30 1.12
C THR A 110 0.99 -15.55 1.00
N PHE A 111 1.07 -14.41 1.67
CA PHE A 111 2.24 -13.55 1.73
C PHE A 111 2.71 -13.40 3.18
N HIS A 112 4.02 -13.41 3.36
CA HIS A 112 4.66 -13.16 4.64
C HIS A 112 5.04 -11.69 4.75
N VAL A 113 4.73 -11.10 5.90
CA VAL A 113 5.05 -9.71 6.21
C VAL A 113 5.49 -9.57 7.66
N LYS A 114 6.04 -8.41 7.98
CA LYS A 114 6.22 -7.97 9.37
C LYS A 114 5.19 -6.88 9.66
N GLU A 115 4.45 -7.04 10.74
CA GLU A 115 3.48 -6.05 11.20
C GLU A 115 4.08 -5.20 12.34
N TYR A 116 4.00 -3.89 12.16
CA TYR A 116 4.42 -2.85 13.10
C TYR A 116 3.24 -1.92 13.37
N LEU A 117 3.32 -1.18 14.49
CA LEU A 117 2.52 0.03 14.66
C LEU A 117 3.32 1.26 14.27
N LEU A 118 2.63 2.37 14.00
CA LEU A 118 3.26 3.68 13.83
C LEU A 118 4.07 4.06 15.08
N ASP A 119 3.66 3.60 16.25
CA ASP A 119 4.42 3.71 17.50
C ASP A 119 5.80 3.04 17.48
N ASP A 120 5.94 1.95 16.72
CA ASP A 120 7.19 1.20 16.65
C ASP A 120 8.22 1.92 15.75
N VAL A 121 7.88 3.06 15.14
CA VAL A 121 8.76 3.74 14.17
C VAL A 121 10.02 4.32 14.81
N SER A 122 10.00 4.70 16.09
CA SER A 122 11.19 5.18 16.80
C SER A 122 12.01 4.06 17.45
N GLU A 123 11.55 2.82 17.40
CA GLU A 123 12.23 1.68 17.99
C GLU A 123 13.22 1.04 17.02
N GLU A 124 14.35 0.56 17.55
CA GLU A 124 15.37 -0.13 16.75
C GLU A 124 14.90 -1.51 16.29
N ALA A 125 15.48 -1.98 15.19
CA ALA A 125 15.26 -3.36 14.73
C ALA A 125 15.71 -4.36 15.82
N PRO A 126 15.03 -5.50 16.01
CA PRO A 126 13.86 -5.99 15.24
C PRO A 126 12.52 -5.46 15.77
N ARG A 127 12.51 -4.68 16.86
CA ARG A 127 11.27 -4.20 17.51
C ARG A 127 10.54 -3.15 16.70
N GLY A 128 11.27 -2.33 15.94
CA GLY A 128 10.72 -1.20 15.23
C GLY A 128 11.38 -0.88 13.89
N LEU A 129 11.14 0.35 13.45
CA LEU A 129 11.47 0.87 12.13
C LEU A 129 12.33 2.15 12.19
N ALA A 130 13.16 2.33 13.23
CA ALA A 130 14.01 3.52 13.41
C ALA A 130 14.88 3.82 12.17
N ALA A 131 15.37 2.79 11.49
CA ALA A 131 16.13 2.92 10.25
C ALA A 131 15.35 3.60 9.11
N TYR A 132 14.03 3.65 9.16
CA TYR A 132 13.15 4.25 8.15
C TYR A 132 12.39 5.48 8.66
N GLN A 133 12.57 5.88 9.92
CA GLN A 133 11.75 6.90 10.59
C GLN A 133 11.67 8.22 9.82
N THR A 134 12.82 8.74 9.37
CA THR A 134 12.90 10.03 8.68
C THR A 134 12.11 9.99 7.37
N ALA A 135 12.30 8.94 6.57
CA ALA A 135 11.61 8.79 5.30
C ALA A 135 10.10 8.52 5.49
N LEU A 136 9.72 7.71 6.49
CA LEU A 136 8.31 7.43 6.80
C LEU A 136 7.55 8.69 7.23
N LYS A 137 8.16 9.58 8.01
CA LYS A 137 7.55 10.88 8.35
C LYS A 137 7.24 11.70 7.10
N ALA A 138 8.15 11.73 6.12
CA ALA A 138 7.92 12.45 4.87
C ALA A 138 6.75 11.84 4.07
N VAL A 139 6.66 10.51 4.00
CA VAL A 139 5.56 9.82 3.32
C VAL A 139 4.23 10.09 4.01
N PHE A 140 4.12 9.84 5.32
CA PHE A 140 2.85 9.93 6.05
C PHE A 140 2.34 11.35 6.28
N ASN A 141 3.20 12.36 6.27
CA ASN A 141 2.75 13.75 6.37
C ASN A 141 2.05 14.24 5.11
N SER A 142 2.27 13.57 3.97
CA SER A 142 1.74 14.01 2.68
C SER A 142 0.37 13.41 2.34
N ARG A 143 -0.11 12.41 3.09
CA ARG A 143 -1.30 11.62 2.70
C ARG A 143 -2.14 11.16 3.89
N GLN A 144 -3.41 10.94 3.60
CA GLN A 144 -4.32 10.28 4.53
C GLN A 144 -3.96 8.79 4.63
N TYR A 145 -4.03 8.25 5.84
CA TYR A 145 -3.84 6.82 6.09
C TYR A 145 -4.98 6.04 5.41
N PRO A 146 -4.72 5.02 4.57
CA PRO A 146 -5.76 4.34 3.77
C PRO A 146 -6.60 3.35 4.60
N GLY A 147 -6.38 3.27 5.91
CA GLY A 147 -7.11 2.40 6.83
C GLY A 147 -6.41 1.07 7.11
N SER A 148 -6.92 0.36 8.10
CA SER A 148 -6.60 -1.04 8.40
C SER A 148 -7.23 -1.99 7.37
N TRP A 149 -7.16 -3.29 7.64
CA TRP A 149 -7.82 -4.31 6.82
C TRP A 149 -9.32 -4.08 6.63
N ASP A 150 -9.98 -3.46 7.59
CA ASP A 150 -11.43 -3.23 7.57
C ASP A 150 -11.77 -1.76 7.25
N GLY A 151 -10.78 -1.00 6.74
CA GLY A 151 -10.95 0.41 6.42
C GLY A 151 -11.11 1.30 7.64
N ILE A 152 -10.52 0.92 8.78
CA ILE A 152 -10.58 1.70 10.02
C ILE A 152 -9.27 2.45 10.19
N ASP A 153 -9.33 3.76 10.43
CA ASP A 153 -8.21 4.52 10.97
C ASP A 153 -8.30 4.52 12.50
N PRO A 154 -7.43 3.80 13.22
CA PRO A 154 -7.40 3.86 14.68
C PRO A 154 -6.88 5.21 15.20
N HIS A 155 -6.29 6.04 14.32
CA HIS A 155 -5.59 7.29 14.59
C HIS A 155 -4.33 7.15 15.45
N GLY A 156 -3.43 8.12 15.29
CA GLY A 156 -2.22 8.25 16.10
C GLY A 156 -1.31 7.02 16.04
N TYR A 157 -0.84 6.61 17.21
CA TYR A 157 0.18 5.57 17.40
C TYR A 157 -0.31 4.15 17.07
N ASP A 158 -1.62 3.94 17.00
CA ASP A 158 -2.24 2.62 16.84
C ASP A 158 -2.39 2.19 15.36
N ARG A 159 -1.96 3.02 14.40
CA ARG A 159 -1.99 2.70 12.96
C ARG A 159 -1.04 1.56 12.63
N ASN A 160 -1.52 0.57 11.87
CA ASN A 160 -0.72 -0.58 11.44
C ASN A 160 0.14 -0.24 10.22
N LEU A 161 1.36 -0.74 10.20
CA LEU A 161 2.30 -0.70 9.09
C LEU A 161 2.78 -2.11 8.79
N LEU A 162 2.71 -2.52 7.53
CA LEU A 162 3.24 -3.79 7.07
C LEU A 162 4.56 -3.51 6.35
N GLN A 163 5.57 -4.30 6.67
CA GLN A 163 6.84 -4.32 5.98
C GLN A 163 7.00 -5.65 5.25
N MET A 164 7.42 -5.57 3.99
CA MET A 164 7.67 -6.73 3.15
C MET A 164 8.97 -6.54 2.36
N GLU A 165 9.61 -7.64 2.02
CA GLU A 165 10.70 -7.63 1.05
C GLU A 165 10.14 -7.24 -0.32
N TYR A 166 10.73 -6.25 -0.98
CA TYR A 166 10.17 -5.78 -2.25
C TYR A 166 10.25 -6.86 -3.33
N ALA A 167 11.26 -7.72 -3.27
CA ALA A 167 11.41 -8.91 -4.12
C ALA A 167 10.23 -9.90 -3.98
N ASP A 168 9.60 -9.98 -2.81
CA ASP A 168 8.49 -10.90 -2.56
C ASP A 168 7.13 -10.33 -3.05
N VAL A 169 7.08 -9.03 -3.34
CA VAL A 169 5.90 -8.37 -3.91
C VAL A 169 5.71 -8.85 -5.36
N PRO A 170 4.50 -9.27 -5.78
CA PRO A 170 4.24 -9.68 -7.16
C PRO A 170 4.67 -8.62 -8.18
N VAL A 171 5.20 -9.05 -9.33
CA VAL A 171 5.72 -8.15 -10.38
C VAL A 171 4.65 -7.17 -10.82
N LYS A 172 3.42 -7.64 -11.04
CA LYS A 172 2.28 -6.79 -11.44
C LYS A 172 1.97 -5.70 -10.41
N VAL A 173 2.09 -6.01 -9.12
CA VAL A 173 1.91 -5.01 -8.05
C VAL A 173 3.05 -4.00 -8.07
N ARG A 174 4.30 -4.44 -8.27
CA ARG A 174 5.46 -3.53 -8.37
C ARG A 174 5.35 -2.59 -9.56
N GLU A 175 5.00 -3.11 -10.74
CA GLU A 175 4.75 -2.32 -11.96
C GLU A 175 3.66 -1.27 -11.71
N TRP A 176 2.57 -1.66 -11.05
CA TRP A 176 1.50 -0.73 -10.67
C TRP A 176 2.01 0.36 -9.73
N ILE A 177 2.75 0.01 -8.67
CA ILE A 177 3.31 0.98 -7.72
C ILE A 177 4.16 2.02 -8.45
N GLU A 178 5.07 1.56 -9.30
CA GLU A 178 5.97 2.43 -10.08
C GLU A 178 5.19 3.35 -11.02
N GLU A 179 4.16 2.83 -11.68
CA GLU A 179 3.30 3.64 -12.55
C GLU A 179 2.52 4.71 -11.79
N GLN A 180 2.00 4.39 -10.60
CA GLN A 180 1.30 5.37 -9.77
C GLN A 180 2.23 6.50 -9.30
N GLU A 181 3.48 6.16 -8.94
CA GLU A 181 4.49 7.16 -8.58
C GLU A 181 4.86 8.06 -9.76
N ARG A 182 5.01 7.48 -10.97
CA ARG A 182 5.37 8.20 -12.20
C ARG A 182 4.27 9.15 -12.66
N SER A 183 3.03 8.64 -12.70
CA SER A 183 1.86 9.38 -13.23
C SER A 183 1.22 10.31 -12.21
N ASN A 184 1.65 10.29 -10.95
CA ASN A 184 0.93 10.92 -9.83
C ASN A 184 -0.53 10.43 -9.70
N GLY A 185 -0.77 9.15 -9.97
CA GLY A 185 -2.09 8.53 -9.85
C GLY A 185 -2.58 8.43 -8.40
N GLU A 186 -3.82 7.96 -8.24
CA GLU A 186 -4.48 7.80 -6.94
C GLU A 186 -3.69 6.90 -5.98
N GLY A 187 -2.98 5.91 -6.53
CA GLY A 187 -2.17 4.97 -5.76
C GLY A 187 -0.81 5.50 -5.29
N LYS A 188 -0.43 6.72 -5.69
CA LYS A 188 0.87 7.30 -5.31
C LYS A 188 1.01 7.31 -3.78
N GLY A 189 2.18 7.00 -3.26
CA GLY A 189 2.51 7.03 -1.84
C GLY A 189 1.77 6.01 -0.97
N LEU A 190 0.94 5.13 -1.54
CA LEU A 190 0.31 4.03 -0.79
C LEU A 190 1.33 2.98 -0.37
N PHE A 191 2.39 2.83 -1.18
CA PHE A 191 3.50 1.90 -0.96
C PHE A 191 4.81 2.66 -0.90
N ALA A 192 5.41 2.74 0.29
CA ALA A 192 6.68 3.40 0.49
C ALA A 192 7.83 2.41 0.23
N VAL A 193 8.47 2.53 -0.93
CA VAL A 193 9.61 1.69 -1.32
C VAL A 193 10.92 2.35 -0.90
N PHE A 194 11.74 1.63 -0.13
CA PHE A 194 13.03 2.09 0.36
C PHE A 194 14.15 1.14 -0.05
N LYS A 195 15.33 1.69 -0.31
CA LYS A 195 16.56 0.89 -0.29
C LYS A 195 16.85 0.54 1.17
N LYS A 196 17.18 -0.73 1.44
CA LYS A 196 17.55 -1.18 2.79
C LYS A 196 18.82 -0.44 3.22
N PRO A 197 18.79 0.32 4.33
CA PRO A 197 19.99 0.97 4.81
C PRO A 197 20.98 -0.08 5.33
N PRO A 198 22.30 0.15 5.19
CA PRO A 198 23.30 -0.65 5.88
C PRO A 198 23.13 -0.51 7.40
N ALA A 199 23.74 -1.43 8.16
CA ALA A 199 23.65 -1.42 9.62
C ALA A 199 24.11 -0.05 10.19
N GLY A 200 23.27 0.55 11.04
CA GLY A 200 23.53 1.86 11.66
C GLY A 200 23.24 3.07 10.77
N ALA A 201 22.76 2.88 9.54
CA ALA A 201 22.32 3.97 8.68
C ALA A 201 20.79 4.12 8.67
N HIS A 202 20.32 5.29 8.22
CA HIS A 202 18.89 5.58 8.08
C HIS A 202 18.54 5.88 6.62
N ALA A 203 17.38 5.39 6.18
CA ALA A 203 16.76 5.80 4.94
C ALA A 203 16.20 7.22 5.09
N VAL A 204 16.57 8.10 4.16
CA VAL A 204 16.17 9.51 4.16
C VAL A 204 14.98 9.75 3.22
N THR A 205 14.95 9.04 2.09
CA THR A 205 13.91 9.19 1.05
C THR A 205 13.46 7.84 0.52
N THR A 206 12.33 7.81 -0.17
CA THR A 206 11.91 6.69 -1.00
C THR A 206 12.85 6.51 -2.20
N VAL A 207 12.82 5.32 -2.80
CA VAL A 207 13.53 5.02 -4.05
C VAL A 207 12.94 5.86 -5.17
N LYS A 208 13.79 6.52 -5.96
CA LYS A 208 13.35 7.24 -7.16
C LYS A 208 12.92 6.23 -8.21
N VAL A 209 11.66 6.33 -8.65
CA VAL A 209 11.13 5.48 -9.71
C VAL A 209 11.75 5.89 -11.06
N PRO A 210 12.26 4.95 -11.86
CA PRO A 210 12.77 5.25 -13.20
C PRO A 210 11.68 5.82 -14.11
N GLU A 211 12.05 6.71 -15.04
CA GLU A 211 11.11 7.30 -15.99
C GLU A 211 10.48 6.28 -16.94
N VAL A 212 11.22 5.21 -17.26
CA VAL A 212 10.76 4.09 -18.09
C VAL A 212 10.50 2.87 -17.21
N ALA A 213 9.51 2.06 -17.56
CA ALA A 213 9.21 0.81 -16.86
C ALA A 213 10.43 -0.13 -16.88
N THR A 214 10.80 -0.65 -15.72
CA THR A 214 11.91 -1.60 -15.59
C THR A 214 11.44 -2.98 -16.04
N PRO A 215 12.03 -3.57 -17.10
CA PRO A 215 11.63 -4.90 -17.55
C PRO A 215 12.02 -5.94 -16.49
N PRO A 216 11.30 -7.07 -16.39
CA PRO A 216 11.51 -8.07 -15.34
C PRO A 216 12.95 -8.56 -15.18
N GLU A 217 13.69 -8.66 -16.28
CA GLU A 217 15.08 -9.14 -16.32
C GLU A 217 16.06 -8.19 -15.62
N LEU A 218 15.70 -6.91 -15.49
CA LEU A 218 16.53 -5.86 -14.89
C LEU A 218 16.17 -5.55 -13.43
N ARG A 219 15.28 -6.35 -12.80
CA ARG A 219 14.82 -6.15 -11.41
C ARG A 219 15.68 -6.84 -10.35
N ALA A 220 16.96 -7.10 -10.65
CA ALA A 220 17.86 -7.80 -9.72
C ALA A 220 18.07 -7.04 -8.40
N ASP A 221 17.98 -5.70 -8.44
CA ASP A 221 18.15 -4.79 -7.31
C ASP A 221 16.92 -4.74 -6.38
N ASP A 222 15.78 -5.33 -6.76
CA ASP A 222 14.58 -5.37 -5.89
C ASP A 222 14.84 -6.13 -4.58
N LYS A 223 15.84 -7.01 -4.54
CA LYS A 223 16.29 -7.70 -3.31
C LYS A 223 16.95 -6.76 -2.29
N GLU A 224 17.44 -5.61 -2.74
CA GLU A 224 18.02 -4.57 -1.88
C GLU A 224 16.95 -3.59 -1.36
N LYS A 225 15.68 -3.80 -1.71
CA LYS A 225 14.58 -2.90 -1.39
C LYS A 225 13.60 -3.56 -0.42
N THR A 226 12.93 -2.74 0.37
CA THR A 226 11.79 -3.13 1.20
C THR A 226 10.63 -2.18 0.90
N VAL A 227 9.41 -2.68 1.04
CA VAL A 227 8.21 -1.86 0.94
C VAL A 227 7.53 -1.79 2.30
N LEU A 228 7.08 -0.58 2.66
CA LEU A 228 6.20 -0.37 3.80
C LEU A 228 4.86 0.20 3.33
N PHE A 229 3.77 -0.35 3.81
CA PHE A 229 2.43 0.06 3.42
C PHE A 229 1.43 -0.19 4.56
N ALA A 230 0.35 0.59 4.56
CA ALA A 230 -0.77 0.35 5.45
C ALA A 230 -1.61 -0.83 4.92
N PRO A 231 -2.26 -1.63 5.77
CA PRO A 231 -3.07 -2.76 5.30
C PRO A 231 -4.14 -2.39 4.27
N GLY A 232 -4.80 -1.23 4.41
CA GLY A 232 -5.81 -0.76 3.46
C GLY A 232 -5.27 -0.38 2.07
N ALA A 233 -3.94 -0.20 1.92
CA ALA A 233 -3.31 0.20 0.66
C ALA A 233 -3.48 -0.85 -0.45
N ILE A 234 -3.64 -2.13 -0.09
CA ILE A 234 -3.72 -3.20 -1.09
C ILE A 234 -5.05 -3.26 -1.81
N TYR A 235 -6.09 -2.57 -1.31
CA TYR A 235 -7.44 -2.68 -1.86
C TYR A 235 -7.58 -2.13 -3.29
N SER A 236 -6.64 -1.32 -3.76
CA SER A 236 -6.61 -0.89 -5.17
C SER A 236 -5.89 -1.89 -6.09
N THR A 237 -5.27 -2.94 -5.53
CA THR A 237 -4.40 -3.87 -6.27
C THR A 237 -4.66 -5.34 -6.00
N VAL A 238 -5.69 -5.71 -5.23
CA VAL A 238 -5.88 -7.08 -4.71
C VAL A 238 -5.75 -8.17 -5.78
N PRO A 239 -6.37 -8.08 -6.97
CA PRO A 239 -6.23 -9.12 -7.99
C PRO A 239 -4.79 -9.28 -8.49
N LEU A 240 -4.03 -8.19 -8.58
CA LEU A 240 -2.63 -8.21 -9.03
C LEU A 240 -1.73 -9.01 -8.10
N TRP A 241 -2.10 -9.13 -6.80
CA TRP A 241 -1.31 -9.92 -5.86
C TRP A 241 -1.30 -11.41 -6.21
N VAL A 242 -2.36 -11.91 -6.83
CA VAL A 242 -2.53 -13.35 -7.15
C VAL A 242 -2.58 -13.62 -8.65
N ALA A 243 -2.40 -12.58 -9.48
CA ALA A 243 -2.44 -12.70 -10.93
C ALA A 243 -1.21 -13.46 -11.46
N ASP A 244 -0.02 -13.11 -10.94
CA ASP A 244 1.24 -13.73 -11.33
C ASP A 244 1.22 -15.25 -11.09
N ASP A 245 1.70 -16.01 -12.08
CA ASP A 245 1.78 -17.47 -12.07
C ASP A 245 0.43 -18.21 -12.00
N SER A 246 -0.70 -17.50 -12.13
CA SER A 246 -2.03 -18.11 -12.17
C SER A 246 -2.49 -18.44 -13.60
N GLU A 247 -3.34 -19.45 -13.75
CA GLU A 247 -4.05 -19.72 -15.02
C GLU A 247 -4.99 -18.56 -15.43
N CYS A 248 -5.24 -17.63 -14.51
CA CYS A 248 -6.12 -16.48 -14.67
C CYS A 248 -5.37 -15.17 -14.92
N GLN A 249 -4.06 -15.21 -15.17
CA GLN A 249 -3.19 -14.02 -15.17
C GLN A 249 -3.77 -12.87 -16.02
N ASP A 250 -4.21 -13.16 -17.25
CA ASP A 250 -4.74 -12.14 -18.17
C ASP A 250 -6.03 -11.48 -17.63
N LEU A 251 -6.88 -12.26 -16.96
CA LEU A 251 -8.15 -11.78 -16.43
C LEU A 251 -7.97 -11.04 -15.10
N LEU A 252 -7.08 -11.51 -14.22
CA LEU A 252 -6.81 -10.91 -12.92
C LEU A 252 -5.90 -9.68 -13.02
N SER A 253 -5.10 -9.56 -14.09
CA SER A 253 -4.29 -8.36 -14.34
C SER A 253 -5.11 -7.17 -14.85
N ASP A 254 -6.34 -7.41 -15.33
CA ASP A 254 -7.25 -6.37 -15.82
C ASP A 254 -7.96 -5.67 -14.65
N ILE A 255 -7.27 -4.68 -14.07
CA ILE A 255 -7.77 -3.96 -12.90
C ILE A 255 -9.00 -3.10 -13.19
N ALA A 256 -9.30 -2.81 -14.46
CA ALA A 256 -10.51 -2.08 -14.84
C ALA A 256 -11.79 -2.88 -14.58
N LYS A 257 -11.68 -4.21 -14.49
CA LYS A 257 -12.79 -5.11 -14.11
C LYS A 257 -12.89 -5.34 -12.61
N TYR A 258 -11.92 -4.87 -11.83
CA TYR A 258 -11.91 -5.06 -10.39
C TYR A 258 -12.83 -4.05 -9.70
N SER A 259 -13.79 -4.55 -8.92
CA SER A 259 -14.79 -3.72 -8.25
C SER A 259 -15.25 -4.37 -6.95
N PRO A 260 -15.72 -3.61 -5.95
CA PRO A 260 -16.43 -4.17 -4.81
C PRO A 260 -17.79 -4.79 -5.18
N ASN A 261 -18.33 -4.46 -6.36
CA ASN A 261 -19.65 -4.93 -6.78
C ASN A 261 -19.58 -6.27 -7.53
N LEU A 262 -20.52 -7.18 -7.23
CA LEU A 262 -20.62 -8.47 -7.90
C LEU A 262 -21.31 -8.31 -9.26
N THR A 263 -20.58 -8.51 -10.35
CA THR A 263 -21.08 -8.40 -11.73
C THR A 263 -20.63 -9.57 -12.60
N ASP A 264 -21.37 -9.88 -13.67
CA ASP A 264 -20.98 -10.93 -14.62
C ASP A 264 -19.74 -10.48 -15.41
N GLY A 265 -18.72 -11.34 -15.44
CA GLY A 265 -17.40 -11.01 -16.00
C GLY A 265 -16.55 -10.07 -15.14
N GLY A 266 -17.05 -9.61 -13.99
CA GLY A 266 -16.31 -8.78 -13.05
C GLY A 266 -15.23 -9.56 -12.29
N VAL A 267 -14.21 -8.85 -11.82
CA VAL A 267 -13.18 -9.40 -10.95
C VAL A 267 -13.48 -8.96 -9.52
N VAL A 268 -13.45 -9.92 -8.58
CA VAL A 268 -13.54 -9.64 -7.14
C VAL A 268 -12.31 -10.20 -6.44
N GLY A 269 -11.91 -9.58 -5.34
CA GLY A 269 -10.77 -10.04 -4.57
C GLY A 269 -10.77 -9.46 -3.18
N TYR A 270 -10.27 -10.24 -2.21
CA TYR A 270 -10.26 -9.86 -0.81
C TYR A 270 -9.17 -10.60 -0.01
N PRO A 271 -8.66 -10.01 1.09
CA PRO A 271 -7.80 -10.71 2.04
C PRO A 271 -8.64 -11.62 2.95
N THR A 272 -8.65 -12.92 2.67
CA THR A 272 -9.52 -13.92 3.32
C THR A 272 -8.95 -14.45 4.63
N ARG A 273 -7.63 -14.42 4.80
CA ARG A 273 -6.97 -14.83 6.05
C ARG A 273 -5.90 -13.83 6.42
N LYS A 274 -5.80 -13.52 7.71
CA LYS A 274 -4.86 -12.54 8.25
C LYS A 274 -4.39 -13.04 9.63
N THR A 275 -3.09 -13.00 9.88
CA THR A 275 -2.53 -13.21 11.23
C THR A 275 -2.01 -11.88 11.77
N ARG A 276 -1.90 -11.76 13.09
CA ARG A 276 -1.33 -10.58 13.76
C ARG A 276 0.04 -10.90 14.32
N ALA A 277 0.93 -9.92 14.30
CA ALA A 277 2.22 -10.03 14.94
C ALA A 277 2.07 -10.36 16.44
N LYS A 278 2.84 -11.33 16.92
CA LYS A 278 2.90 -11.71 18.35
C LYS A 278 3.81 -10.74 19.10
N ARG A 279 3.37 -9.48 19.23
CA ARG A 279 4.19 -8.37 19.73
C ARG A 279 4.70 -8.59 21.17
N TRP A 280 3.94 -9.31 21.99
CA TRP A 280 4.28 -9.59 23.40
C TRP A 280 5.49 -10.53 23.57
N VAL A 281 5.85 -11.32 22.56
CA VAL A 281 7.07 -12.16 22.53
C VAL A 281 8.11 -11.61 21.54
N ASN A 282 8.03 -10.31 21.22
CA ASN A 282 8.95 -9.65 20.30
C ASN A 282 9.04 -10.31 18.90
N LYS A 283 7.93 -10.89 18.42
CA LYS A 283 7.82 -11.38 17.05
C LYS A 283 6.97 -10.42 16.24
N ARG A 284 7.44 -10.09 15.04
CA ARG A 284 6.77 -9.18 14.10
C ARG A 284 6.15 -9.92 12.91
N ASP A 285 6.44 -11.21 12.76
CA ASP A 285 5.94 -12.02 11.66
C ASP A 285 4.41 -12.07 11.66
N ALA A 286 3.84 -11.82 10.49
CA ALA A 286 2.43 -11.90 10.19
C ALA A 286 2.27 -12.41 8.74
N GLU A 287 1.05 -12.80 8.42
CA GLU A 287 0.70 -13.38 7.13
C GLU A 287 -0.65 -12.85 6.69
N PHE A 288 -0.84 -12.70 5.39
CA PHE A 288 -2.15 -12.50 4.82
C PHE A 288 -2.32 -13.34 3.55
N THR A 289 -3.52 -13.88 3.37
CA THR A 289 -3.92 -14.65 2.20
C THR A 289 -4.87 -13.81 1.37
N ILE A 290 -4.52 -13.62 0.11
CA ILE A 290 -5.38 -12.97 -0.88
C ILE A 290 -6.06 -14.05 -1.70
N LYS A 291 -7.36 -13.86 -1.93
CA LYS A 291 -8.13 -14.63 -2.89
C LYS A 291 -8.75 -13.67 -3.91
N ALA A 292 -8.66 -13.99 -5.20
CA ALA A 292 -9.36 -13.27 -6.26
C ALA A 292 -10.03 -14.24 -7.23
N GLU A 293 -11.21 -13.87 -7.70
CA GLU A 293 -12.02 -14.67 -8.63
C GLU A 293 -12.63 -13.78 -9.72
N VAL A 294 -12.68 -14.32 -10.94
CA VAL A 294 -13.48 -13.76 -12.04
C VAL A 294 -14.87 -14.38 -11.95
N LEU A 295 -15.90 -13.56 -11.88
CA LEU A 295 -17.27 -14.02 -11.68
C LEU A 295 -17.97 -14.33 -13.01
N LYS A 296 -18.78 -15.39 -13.00
CA LYS A 296 -19.73 -15.69 -14.07
C LYS A 296 -21.11 -15.92 -13.48
N ALA A 297 -22.10 -15.17 -13.94
CA ALA A 297 -23.49 -15.32 -13.51
C ALA A 297 -23.99 -16.74 -13.81
N LYS A 298 -24.68 -17.33 -12.84
CA LYS A 298 -25.41 -18.58 -13.05
C LYS A 298 -26.64 -18.29 -13.90
N PRO A 299 -27.03 -19.19 -14.81
CA PRO A 299 -28.29 -19.03 -15.52
C PRO A 299 -29.41 -18.98 -14.49
N VAL A 300 -30.16 -17.88 -14.48
CA VAL A 300 -31.37 -17.78 -13.67
C VAL A 300 -32.29 -18.88 -14.17
N LYS A 301 -32.49 -19.93 -13.36
CA LYS A 301 -33.54 -20.91 -13.65
C LYS A 301 -34.82 -20.10 -13.68
N ALA A 302 -35.37 -19.90 -14.88
CA ALA A 302 -36.66 -19.26 -15.08
C ALA A 302 -37.67 -20.08 -14.27
N LYS A 303 -37.90 -19.64 -13.03
CA LYS A 303 -38.99 -20.15 -12.21
C LYS A 303 -40.19 -19.65 -12.96
N SER A 304 -40.86 -20.55 -13.68
CA SER A 304 -42.13 -20.29 -14.34
C SER A 304 -43.07 -19.71 -13.30
N ILE A 305 -43.18 -18.39 -13.28
CA ILE A 305 -44.26 -17.70 -12.59
C ILE A 305 -45.46 -17.93 -13.50
N GLU A 306 -46.12 -19.08 -13.36
CA GLU A 306 -47.55 -19.17 -13.63
C GLU A 306 -48.23 -18.31 -12.57
N GLU A 307 -48.36 -17.03 -12.88
CA GLU A 307 -49.30 -16.16 -12.18
C GLU A 307 -50.72 -16.57 -12.61
N PRO A 308 -51.60 -17.01 -11.69
CA PRO A 308 -53.00 -17.17 -12.01
C PRO A 308 -53.60 -15.79 -12.27
N VAL A 309 -53.89 -15.51 -13.55
CA VAL A 309 -54.61 -14.34 -14.02
C VAL A 309 -55.98 -14.29 -13.33
N LYS A 310 -56.13 -13.44 -12.31
CA LYS A 310 -57.44 -12.99 -11.84
C LYS A 310 -57.91 -11.82 -12.72
N PRO A 311 -59.08 -11.91 -13.36
CA PRO A 311 -59.61 -10.81 -14.17
C PRO A 311 -60.13 -9.68 -13.27
N SER A 312 -59.50 -8.51 -13.36
CA SER A 312 -59.98 -7.26 -12.76
C SER A 312 -60.94 -6.55 -13.73
N LYS A 313 -62.19 -6.35 -13.29
CA LYS A 313 -63.19 -5.52 -13.97
C LYS A 313 -63.01 -4.05 -13.59
N ALA A 314 -63.13 -3.20 -14.61
CA ALA A 314 -63.01 -1.76 -14.62
C ALA A 314 -64.00 -0.99 -13.71
N ALA A 315 -63.57 0.20 -13.27
CA ALA A 315 -64.43 1.40 -13.25
C ALA A 315 -63.60 2.71 -13.30
N LYS A 316 -64.02 3.57 -14.24
CA LYS A 316 -63.54 4.89 -14.66
C LYS A 316 -63.58 5.99 -13.58
N LYS A 317 -62.86 7.08 -13.88
CA LYS A 317 -63.26 8.53 -13.87
C LYS A 317 -62.30 9.38 -13.00
N SER A 318 -61.85 10.59 -13.34
CA SER A 318 -61.66 11.40 -14.56
C SER A 318 -60.97 12.71 -14.12
N THR A 319 -60.34 13.41 -15.07
CA THR A 319 -60.19 14.89 -15.16
C THR A 319 -59.13 15.62 -14.31
N THR A 320 -58.20 16.27 -15.04
CA THR A 320 -57.99 17.74 -15.10
C THR A 320 -56.53 18.18 -14.99
N SER A 321 -56.09 18.80 -16.08
CA SER A 321 -54.94 19.66 -16.34
C SER A 321 -54.52 20.63 -15.23
N LYS A 322 -53.20 20.89 -15.10
CA LYS A 322 -52.69 22.26 -15.20
C LYS A 322 -51.18 22.30 -15.54
N THR A 323 -50.91 22.90 -16.69
CA THR A 323 -49.62 23.41 -17.17
C THR A 323 -49.30 24.73 -16.47
N THR A 324 -48.07 24.89 -15.99
CA THR A 324 -47.36 26.15 -15.69
C THR A 324 -45.87 25.82 -15.80
N GLU A 325 -45.20 26.05 -16.92
CA GLU A 325 -44.60 27.30 -17.40
C GLU A 325 -43.50 27.87 -16.47
N GLU A 326 -42.32 27.96 -17.07
CA GLU A 326 -41.00 28.52 -16.67
C GLU A 326 -41.07 29.98 -16.14
N PRO A 327 -40.03 30.56 -15.50
CA PRO A 327 -38.78 30.86 -16.21
C PRO A 327 -37.47 30.83 -15.39
N ALA A 328 -36.39 30.71 -16.16
CA ALA A 328 -35.00 31.02 -15.83
C ALA A 328 -34.74 32.47 -15.36
N LYS A 329 -33.68 32.64 -14.57
CA LYS A 329 -32.94 33.89 -14.29
C LYS A 329 -31.54 33.47 -13.79
N SER A 330 -30.45 33.56 -14.57
CA SER A 330 -29.60 34.74 -14.85
C SER A 330 -29.21 35.50 -13.56
N GLU A 331 -28.03 36.04 -13.30
CA GLU A 331 -26.68 36.10 -13.86
C GLU A 331 -25.91 37.04 -12.89
N ALA A 332 -24.59 36.89 -12.78
CA ALA A 332 -23.56 37.86 -12.34
C ALA A 332 -23.62 38.55 -10.94
N ALA A 333 -22.51 38.44 -10.22
CA ALA A 333 -21.78 39.60 -9.65
C ALA A 333 -20.35 39.20 -9.27
N GLU A 334 -19.39 39.62 -10.10
CA GLU A 334 -18.03 39.96 -9.67
C GLU A 334 -18.08 41.05 -8.61
N ASP A 335 -17.22 40.99 -7.59
CA ASP A 335 -16.69 42.20 -6.98
C ASP A 335 -15.21 42.01 -6.60
N LYS A 336 -14.38 42.82 -7.25
CA LYS A 336 -12.96 43.07 -6.96
C LYS A 336 -12.91 44.28 -6.04
N LYS A 337 -12.09 44.24 -4.98
CA LYS A 337 -11.51 45.46 -4.40
C LYS A 337 -10.21 45.18 -3.65
N ASP A 338 -9.12 45.49 -4.36
CA ASP A 338 -8.02 46.39 -4.02
C ASP A 338 -7.61 46.62 -2.56
N GLU A 339 -6.32 46.34 -2.32
CA GLU A 339 -5.27 47.20 -1.74
C GLU A 339 -5.61 48.10 -0.52
N LEU A 340 -4.95 47.79 0.59
CA LEU A 340 -4.07 48.71 1.33
C LEU A 340 -3.04 47.96 2.18
#